data_AF-A0A2U3KX70-F1
#
_entry.id   AF-A0A2U3KX70-F1
#
_cell.length_a   1.000
_cell.length_b   1.000
_cell.length_c   1.000
_cell.angle_alpha   90.00
_cell.angle_beta   90.00
_cell.angle_gamma   90.00
#
_symmetry.space_group_name_H-M   'P 1'
#
loop_
_entity.id
_entity.type
_entity.pdbx_description
1 polymer ?
#
loop_
_entity_poly.entity_id
_entity_poly.type
_entity_poly.pdbx_seq_one_letter_code
_entity_poly.pdbx_strand_id
1 'polypeptide(L)'
;MLHSTTVGQAGYPLGPPANPARPICYREELRTSLLVAALSVLAVLAWQALAVHYNYAGNWTGLYCIGDRFPQPPDLAERLWLFRDTYGYDGQWYHLIAHDPWQKRGFDRFIDNPRVRYHRILLPGLAWLLAAGQDRNVDAAYRALVWLSIFLGSFWIARYAGLHGLTPWLGLAFLLVPAVLVTIDRLTVDSVLACLCVGFILFLETAPGWPLYVVLLAAPLVRDTGLVLLAGYVGTLVLERRFGRAALFSTAALPAIVWVGLVSTRTAPTQLTLTSLWPLAGYAQRILHPYPYPLAAPIAFAANLLDYASLAGIGLAIVWAVILVPGKKAGAVTIPILAFAAVAAFLNLHEIWDDAYAFGRVLTPLLLLLALVAIPKRRWAMALPLLLVTPRILMQFAPQALHVVKAMLG
;
A
#
# COMPACT_ATOMS: atom_id res chain seq x y z
N MET A 1 -14.74 30.82 55.70
CA MET A 1 -14.28 31.67 54.57
C MET A 1 -12.85 31.27 54.23
N LEU A 2 -12.53 31.20 52.91
CA LEU A 2 -11.23 30.90 52.27
C LEU A 2 -10.90 29.39 52.21
N HIS A 3 -11.20 28.60 51.16
CA HIS A 3 -10.84 28.60 49.72
C HIS A 3 -9.37 28.30 49.35
N SER A 4 -9.16 27.03 48.94
CA SER A 4 -8.40 26.54 47.76
C SER A 4 -6.85 26.66 47.78
N THR A 5 -6.05 25.80 47.14
CA THR A 5 -6.28 25.09 45.87
C THR A 5 -5.38 23.84 45.77
N THR A 6 -5.97 22.67 45.54
CA THR A 6 -5.27 21.45 45.10
C THR A 6 -5.10 21.46 43.58
N VAL A 7 -3.86 21.26 43.13
CA VAL A 7 -3.47 21.12 41.72
C VAL A 7 -4.03 19.81 41.16
N GLY A 8 -4.95 19.91 40.20
CA GLY A 8 -5.51 18.78 39.47
C GLY A 8 -4.56 18.25 38.40
N GLN A 9 -4.03 17.05 38.61
CA GLN A 9 -3.47 16.23 37.54
C GLN A 9 -4.63 15.66 36.69
N ALA A 10 -4.73 16.09 35.44
CA ALA A 10 -5.66 15.52 34.47
C ALA A 10 -5.16 14.13 34.05
N GLY A 11 -5.77 13.09 34.65
CA GLY A 11 -5.54 11.70 34.31
C GLY A 11 -5.94 11.36 32.88
N TYR A 12 -5.09 10.60 32.21
CA TYR A 12 -5.48 9.76 31.07
C TYR A 12 -6.71 8.93 31.46
N PRO A 13 -7.67 8.68 30.55
CA PRO A 13 -8.67 7.65 30.81
C PRO A 13 -7.91 6.32 30.95
N LEU A 14 -7.81 5.85 32.19
CA LEU A 14 -7.40 4.50 32.52
C LEU A 14 -8.21 3.55 31.63
N GLY A 15 -7.50 2.75 30.84
CA GLY A 15 -8.13 1.65 30.10
C GLY A 15 -8.95 0.76 31.04
N PRO A 16 -9.90 -0.01 30.51
CA PRO A 16 -10.74 -0.87 31.33
C PRO A 16 -9.87 -1.77 32.22
N PRO A 17 -10.27 -2.03 33.48
CA PRO A 17 -9.47 -2.83 34.41
C PRO A 17 -9.13 -4.19 33.80
N ALA A 18 -7.88 -4.61 33.99
CA ALA A 18 -7.36 -5.88 33.51
C ALA A 18 -8.15 -7.03 34.16
N ASN A 19 -9.09 -7.59 33.40
CA ASN A 19 -9.85 -8.76 33.83
C ASN A 19 -8.94 -10.00 33.77
N PRO A 20 -8.70 -10.73 34.89
CA PRO A 20 -7.79 -11.87 34.96
C PRO A 20 -8.22 -13.09 34.12
N ALA A 21 -9.44 -13.09 33.54
CA ALA A 21 -9.90 -14.10 32.59
C ALA A 21 -9.39 -13.90 31.14
N ARG A 22 -8.71 -12.79 30.83
CA ARG A 22 -8.19 -12.49 29.47
C ARG A 22 -6.94 -13.26 28.97
N PRO A 23 -6.08 -13.92 29.77
CA PRO A 23 -4.81 -14.43 29.24
C PRO A 23 -4.96 -15.65 28.32
N ILE A 24 -6.02 -16.46 28.50
CA ILE A 24 -6.30 -17.63 27.66
C ILE A 24 -6.85 -17.18 26.29
N CYS A 25 -7.86 -16.30 26.29
CA CYS A 25 -8.46 -15.74 25.08
C CYS A 25 -7.41 -14.99 24.21
N TYR A 26 -6.53 -14.21 24.85
CA TYR A 26 -5.47 -13.49 24.15
C TYR A 26 -4.46 -14.39 23.42
N ARG A 27 -4.10 -15.54 24.03
CA ARG A 27 -3.17 -16.51 23.41
C ARG A 27 -3.80 -17.21 22.21
N GLU A 28 -5.08 -17.55 22.28
CA GLU A 28 -5.83 -18.14 21.16
C GLU A 28 -6.00 -17.15 20.01
N GLU A 29 -6.33 -15.89 20.30
CA GLU A 29 -6.38 -14.83 19.30
C GLU A 29 -5.03 -14.61 18.61
N LEU A 30 -3.94 -14.63 19.37
CA LEU A 30 -2.59 -14.50 18.82
C LEU A 30 -2.25 -15.68 17.89
N ARG A 31 -2.52 -16.91 18.32
CA ARG A 31 -2.32 -18.12 17.50
C ARG A 31 -3.16 -18.08 16.23
N THR A 32 -4.42 -17.67 16.32
CA THR A 32 -5.31 -17.54 15.17
C THR A 32 -4.81 -16.46 14.22
N SER A 33 -4.34 -15.32 14.75
CA SER A 33 -3.77 -14.25 13.92
C SER A 33 -2.51 -14.70 13.17
N LEU A 34 -1.63 -15.47 13.83
CA LEU A 34 -0.45 -16.07 13.20
C LEU A 34 -0.84 -17.09 12.13
N LEU A 35 -1.85 -17.93 12.40
CA LEU A 35 -2.37 -18.90 11.45
C LEU A 35 -2.94 -18.21 10.21
N VAL A 36 -3.76 -17.16 10.38
CA VAL A 36 -4.34 -16.37 9.28
C VAL A 36 -3.26 -15.73 8.42
N ALA A 37 -2.21 -15.19 9.05
CA ALA A 37 -1.07 -14.62 8.34
C ALA A 37 -0.27 -15.68 7.56
N ALA A 38 -0.02 -16.84 8.17
CA ALA A 38 0.64 -17.96 7.51
C ALA A 38 -0.17 -18.48 6.32
N LEU A 39 -1.48 -18.67 6.49
CA LEU A 39 -2.39 -19.07 5.41
C LEU A 39 -2.43 -18.05 4.27
N SER A 40 -2.37 -16.76 4.59
CA SER A 40 -2.30 -15.69 3.58
C SER A 40 -1.05 -15.80 2.72
N VAL A 41 0.12 -15.99 3.36
CA VAL A 41 1.38 -16.18 2.64
C VAL A 41 1.38 -17.47 1.83
N LEU A 42 0.89 -18.58 2.41
CA LEU A 42 0.79 -19.86 1.71
C LEU A 42 -0.11 -19.77 0.47
N ALA A 43 -1.25 -19.08 0.55
CA ALA A 43 -2.14 -18.87 -0.58
C ALA A 43 -1.45 -18.07 -1.71
N VAL A 44 -0.73 -17.00 -1.35
CA VAL A 44 0.01 -16.18 -2.31
C VAL A 44 1.18 -16.94 -2.94
N LEU A 45 1.94 -17.67 -2.13
CA LEU A 45 3.04 -18.52 -2.60
C LEU A 45 2.53 -19.59 -3.55
N ALA A 46 1.44 -20.27 -3.23
CA ALA A 46 0.84 -21.27 -4.08
C ALA A 46 0.40 -20.65 -5.42
N TRP A 47 -0.29 -19.51 -5.39
CA TRP A 47 -0.68 -18.79 -6.61
C TRP A 47 0.54 -18.39 -7.46
N GLN A 48 1.54 -17.75 -6.87
CA GLN A 48 2.74 -17.31 -7.59
C GLN A 48 3.53 -18.49 -8.14
N ALA A 49 3.65 -19.59 -7.40
CA ALA A 49 4.33 -20.80 -7.89
C ALA A 49 3.60 -21.40 -9.10
N LEU A 50 2.26 -21.48 -9.06
CA LEU A 50 1.46 -21.95 -10.19
C LEU A 50 1.59 -21.01 -11.40
N ALA A 51 1.46 -19.70 -11.18
CA ALA A 51 1.60 -18.71 -12.24
C ALA A 51 3.00 -18.76 -12.87
N VAL A 52 4.06 -18.85 -12.07
CA VAL A 52 5.44 -18.95 -12.57
C VAL A 52 5.67 -20.24 -13.35
N HIS A 53 5.16 -21.37 -12.84
CA HIS A 53 5.31 -22.66 -13.51
C HIS A 53 4.60 -22.68 -14.86
N TYR A 54 3.32 -22.30 -14.92
CA TYR A 54 2.49 -22.44 -16.12
C TYR A 54 2.57 -21.23 -17.07
N ASN A 55 2.70 -20.01 -16.56
CA ASN A 55 2.69 -18.81 -17.41
C ASN A 55 4.10 -18.33 -17.79
N TYR A 56 5.11 -18.62 -16.96
CA TYR A 56 6.47 -18.07 -17.11
C TYR A 56 7.55 -19.15 -17.25
N ALA A 57 7.17 -20.39 -17.56
CA ALA A 57 8.09 -21.52 -17.77
C ALA A 57 9.11 -21.71 -16.62
N GLY A 58 8.68 -21.49 -15.39
CA GLY A 58 9.53 -21.58 -14.19
C GLY A 58 10.38 -20.34 -13.90
N ASN A 59 10.30 -19.28 -14.72
CA ASN A 59 11.08 -18.06 -14.54
C ASN A 59 10.37 -17.06 -13.60
N TRP A 60 10.90 -16.93 -12.39
CA TRP A 60 10.36 -16.04 -11.35
C TRP A 60 10.44 -14.54 -11.70
N THR A 61 11.33 -14.14 -12.62
CA THR A 61 11.42 -12.74 -13.07
C THR A 61 10.16 -12.29 -13.83
N GLY A 62 9.32 -13.23 -14.30
CA GLY A 62 8.03 -12.92 -14.91
C GLY A 62 7.09 -12.14 -13.99
N LEU A 63 7.23 -12.28 -12.66
CA LEU A 63 6.45 -11.53 -11.68
C LEU A 63 6.81 -10.03 -11.62
N TYR A 64 7.98 -9.61 -12.11
CA TYR A 64 8.32 -8.18 -12.23
C TYR A 64 7.69 -7.51 -13.45
N CYS A 65 7.12 -8.30 -14.37
CA CYS A 65 6.47 -7.80 -15.57
C CYS A 65 7.40 -6.91 -16.43
N ILE A 66 8.58 -7.44 -16.76
CA ILE A 66 9.61 -6.73 -17.53
C ILE A 66 9.19 -6.64 -19.00
N GLY A 67 9.16 -5.43 -19.56
CA GLY A 67 8.77 -5.19 -20.96
C GLY A 67 9.97 -5.09 -21.90
N ASP A 68 9.84 -5.62 -23.12
CA ASP A 68 10.91 -5.58 -24.12
C ASP A 68 11.06 -4.24 -24.86
N ARG A 69 10.13 -3.30 -24.67
CA ARG A 69 10.23 -1.93 -25.21
C ARG A 69 11.24 -1.05 -24.47
N PHE A 70 11.65 -1.45 -23.26
CA PHE A 70 12.71 -0.78 -22.54
C PHE A 70 14.01 -1.59 -22.63
N PRO A 71 15.16 -0.93 -22.86
CA PRO A 71 16.44 -1.59 -22.86
C PRO A 71 16.71 -2.18 -21.47
N GLN A 72 17.41 -3.32 -21.44
CA GLN A 72 17.81 -3.97 -20.19
C GLN A 72 19.31 -3.80 -19.95
N PRO A 73 19.76 -3.62 -18.69
CA PRO A 73 21.19 -3.53 -18.40
C PRO A 73 21.93 -4.82 -18.79
N PRO A 74 23.06 -4.74 -19.51
CA PRO A 74 23.83 -5.92 -19.89
C PRO A 74 24.48 -6.63 -18.70
N ASP A 75 24.67 -5.92 -17.57
CA ASP A 75 25.35 -6.42 -16.38
C ASP A 75 24.45 -7.27 -15.46
N LEU A 76 23.18 -7.51 -15.84
CA LEU A 76 22.30 -8.41 -15.10
C LEU A 76 22.67 -9.87 -15.43
N ALA A 77 23.11 -10.61 -14.42
CA ALA A 77 23.56 -11.99 -14.58
C ALA A 77 22.43 -13.01 -14.80
N GLU A 78 21.19 -12.63 -14.53
CA GLU A 78 20.03 -13.52 -14.55
C GLU A 78 19.31 -13.57 -15.91
N ARG A 79 18.61 -14.69 -16.15
CA ARG A 79 17.77 -14.85 -17.34
C ARG A 79 16.43 -14.16 -17.11
N LEU A 80 16.22 -13.02 -17.74
CA LEU A 80 14.97 -12.25 -17.65
C LEU A 80 13.84 -12.89 -18.47
N TRP A 81 12.63 -12.88 -17.92
CA TRP A 81 11.39 -13.12 -18.65
C TRP A 81 10.86 -11.79 -19.20
N LEU A 82 10.92 -11.65 -20.52
CA LEU A 82 10.51 -10.42 -21.21
C LEU A 82 9.12 -10.60 -21.83
N PHE A 83 8.20 -9.72 -21.48
CA PHE A 83 6.91 -9.60 -22.14
C PHE A 83 7.10 -8.85 -23.46
N ARG A 84 6.58 -9.44 -24.54
CA ARG A 84 6.69 -8.90 -25.89
C ARG A 84 5.75 -7.73 -26.12
N ASP A 85 6.22 -6.77 -26.90
CA ASP A 85 5.46 -5.61 -27.37
C ASP A 85 4.84 -4.78 -26.24
N THR A 86 5.50 -4.69 -25.09
CA THR A 86 5.02 -3.94 -23.93
C THR A 86 6.11 -3.13 -23.24
N TYR A 87 5.70 -2.03 -22.60
CA TYR A 87 6.53 -1.25 -21.70
C TYR A 87 6.72 -1.89 -20.32
N GLY A 88 6.03 -3.01 -20.04
CA GLY A 88 6.10 -3.70 -18.76
C GLY A 88 5.29 -3.00 -17.67
N TYR A 89 5.67 -3.23 -16.40
CA TYR A 89 5.02 -2.61 -15.25
C TYR A 89 6.04 -2.08 -14.24
N ASP A 90 5.55 -1.37 -13.22
CA ASP A 90 6.34 -0.75 -12.15
C ASP A 90 7.34 -1.70 -11.46
N GLY A 91 7.01 -3.00 -11.36
CA GLY A 91 7.85 -4.02 -10.72
C GLY A 91 9.26 -4.09 -11.28
N GLN A 92 9.40 -3.95 -12.61
CA GLN A 92 10.69 -4.03 -13.29
C GLN A 92 11.66 -2.91 -12.84
N TRP A 93 11.14 -1.73 -12.46
CA TRP A 93 11.98 -0.64 -11.99
C TRP A 93 12.49 -0.90 -10.58
N TYR A 94 11.64 -1.43 -9.70
CA TYR A 94 12.04 -1.80 -8.35
C TYR A 94 13.00 -2.98 -8.34
N HIS A 95 12.88 -3.89 -9.31
CA HIS A 95 13.87 -4.91 -9.61
C HIS A 95 15.25 -4.30 -9.91
N LEU A 96 15.33 -3.38 -10.88
CA LEU A 96 16.60 -2.71 -11.21
C LEU A 96 17.18 -1.92 -10.02
N ILE A 97 16.34 -1.21 -9.27
CA ILE A 97 16.77 -0.46 -8.08
C ILE A 97 17.30 -1.42 -7.00
N ALA A 98 16.76 -2.63 -6.87
CA ALA A 98 17.25 -3.60 -5.87
C ALA A 98 18.66 -4.11 -6.20
N HIS A 99 19.02 -4.15 -7.50
CA HIS A 99 20.37 -4.53 -7.96
C HIS A 99 21.37 -3.36 -7.99
N ASP A 100 20.90 -2.12 -7.97
CA ASP A 100 21.74 -0.91 -7.92
C ASP A 100 21.12 0.23 -7.07
N PRO A 101 20.87 0.03 -5.76
CA PRO A 101 20.13 1.00 -4.97
C PRO A 101 20.88 2.33 -4.81
N TRP A 102 22.20 2.30 -4.98
CA TRP A 102 23.09 3.45 -4.84
C TRP A 102 23.42 4.14 -6.17
N GLN A 103 22.84 3.71 -7.31
CA GLN A 103 23.10 4.26 -8.64
C GLN A 103 24.59 4.25 -9.01
N LYS A 104 25.31 3.17 -8.67
CA LYS A 104 26.75 3.01 -8.94
C LYS A 104 27.01 2.27 -10.24
N ARG A 105 26.07 1.44 -10.70
CA ARG A 105 26.16 0.63 -11.92
C ARG A 105 25.53 1.31 -13.14
N GLY A 106 24.91 2.46 -12.96
CA GLY A 106 24.28 3.22 -14.04
C GLY A 106 22.92 2.63 -14.47
N PHE A 107 22.27 1.86 -13.60
CA PHE A 107 20.99 1.23 -13.91
C PHE A 107 19.84 2.25 -14.03
N ASP A 108 20.04 3.47 -13.52
CA ASP A 108 19.12 4.60 -13.65
C ASP A 108 18.78 4.95 -15.11
N ARG A 109 19.68 4.66 -16.05
CA ARG A 109 19.48 4.90 -17.50
C ARG A 109 18.45 3.96 -18.14
N PHE A 110 18.17 2.85 -17.48
CA PHE A 110 17.23 1.84 -17.94
C PHE A 110 15.88 1.97 -17.21
N ILE A 111 15.70 3.02 -16.42
CA ILE A 111 14.48 3.31 -15.65
C ILE A 111 13.77 4.51 -16.27
N ASP A 112 12.45 4.45 -16.39
CA ASP A 112 11.61 5.49 -16.99
C ASP A 112 11.81 6.89 -16.38
N ASN A 113 11.70 6.98 -15.06
CA ASN A 113 11.80 8.22 -14.29
C ASN A 113 12.63 7.96 -13.04
N PRO A 114 13.96 7.86 -13.16
CA PRO A 114 14.81 7.38 -12.08
C PRO A 114 14.61 8.22 -10.81
N ARG A 115 14.45 9.54 -10.92
CA ARG A 115 14.19 10.41 -9.76
C ARG A 115 12.99 9.93 -8.93
N VAL A 116 11.83 9.78 -9.55
CA VAL A 116 10.60 9.36 -8.85
C VAL A 116 10.69 7.90 -8.39
N ARG A 117 11.29 7.01 -9.19
CA ARG A 117 11.38 5.59 -8.85
C ARG A 117 12.31 5.35 -7.66
N TYR A 118 13.47 6.00 -7.63
CA TYR A 118 14.44 5.86 -6.54
C TYR A 118 13.94 6.46 -5.23
N HIS A 119 12.98 7.40 -5.19
CA HIS A 119 12.38 7.83 -3.93
C HIS A 119 11.79 6.66 -3.11
N ARG A 120 11.37 5.59 -3.78
CA ARG A 120 10.70 4.42 -3.23
C ARG A 120 11.68 3.32 -2.83
N ILE A 121 12.69 3.70 -2.05
CA ILE A 121 13.85 2.86 -1.78
C ILE A 121 13.63 1.78 -0.73
N LEU A 122 12.60 1.86 0.13
CA LEU A 122 12.53 0.98 1.31
C LEU A 122 12.61 -0.50 0.94
N LEU A 123 11.73 -0.96 0.03
CA LEU A 123 11.68 -2.37 -0.34
C LEU A 123 12.91 -2.81 -1.16
N PRO A 124 13.30 -2.12 -2.25
CA PRO A 124 14.52 -2.46 -2.99
C PRO A 124 15.80 -2.40 -2.15
N GLY A 125 15.94 -1.38 -1.30
CA GLY A 125 17.10 -1.18 -0.44
C GLY A 125 17.20 -2.25 0.65
N LEU A 126 16.08 -2.64 1.26
CA LEU A 126 16.05 -3.77 2.20
C LEU A 126 16.37 -5.10 1.49
N ALA A 127 15.89 -5.31 0.26
CA ALA A 127 16.22 -6.50 -0.51
C ALA A 127 17.73 -6.60 -0.77
N TRP A 128 18.35 -5.49 -1.19
CA TRP A 128 19.79 -5.39 -1.37
C TRP A 128 20.57 -5.66 -0.07
N LEU A 129 20.11 -5.08 1.06
CA LEU A 129 20.73 -5.30 2.37
C LEU A 129 20.63 -6.76 2.82
N LEU A 130 19.46 -7.39 2.68
CA LEU A 130 19.26 -8.81 3.02
C LEU A 130 20.08 -9.75 2.13
N ALA A 131 20.29 -9.38 0.87
CA ALA A 131 21.15 -10.10 -0.05
C ALA A 131 22.65 -9.82 0.16
N ALA A 132 23.01 -8.93 1.09
CA ALA A 132 24.38 -8.41 1.27
C ALA A 132 25.00 -7.90 -0.04
N GLY A 133 24.17 -7.30 -0.91
CA GLY A 133 24.57 -6.81 -2.23
C GLY A 133 24.92 -7.87 -3.27
N GLN A 134 24.60 -9.14 -3.04
CA GLN A 134 24.83 -10.21 -4.02
C GLN A 134 23.66 -10.34 -4.99
N ASP A 135 23.86 -9.98 -6.27
CA ASP A 135 22.84 -10.04 -7.34
C ASP A 135 22.02 -11.34 -7.34
N ARG A 136 22.69 -12.49 -7.18
CA ARG A 136 22.03 -13.82 -7.16
C ARG A 136 20.92 -13.98 -6.10
N ASN A 137 20.97 -13.19 -5.01
CA ASN A 137 20.10 -13.34 -3.85
C ASN A 137 19.12 -12.16 -3.71
N VAL A 138 19.38 -11.02 -4.36
CA VAL A 138 18.54 -9.79 -4.29
C VAL A 138 17.08 -10.12 -4.58
N ASP A 139 16.88 -10.95 -5.58
CA ASP A 139 15.59 -11.30 -6.11
C ASP A 139 14.74 -12.16 -5.16
N ALA A 140 15.39 -13.13 -4.52
CA ALA A 140 14.78 -13.94 -3.47
C ALA A 140 14.48 -13.09 -2.23
N ALA A 141 15.39 -12.18 -1.87
CA ALA A 141 15.19 -11.26 -0.75
C ALA A 141 14.02 -10.30 -0.99
N TYR A 142 13.87 -9.76 -2.21
CA TYR A 142 12.77 -8.89 -2.58
C TYR A 142 11.42 -9.61 -2.42
N ARG A 143 11.29 -10.83 -2.98
CA ARG A 143 10.06 -11.63 -2.84
C ARG A 143 9.76 -11.98 -1.39
N ALA A 144 10.78 -12.35 -0.61
CA ALA A 144 10.62 -12.64 0.82
C ALA A 144 10.09 -11.43 1.61
N LEU A 145 10.56 -10.22 1.30
CA LEU A 145 10.06 -8.99 1.92
C LEU A 145 8.63 -8.66 1.49
N VAL A 146 8.26 -8.93 0.24
CA VAL A 146 6.86 -8.82 -0.21
C VAL A 146 5.98 -9.78 0.59
N TRP A 147 6.35 -11.06 0.72
CA TRP A 147 5.60 -12.02 1.53
C TRP A 147 5.55 -11.64 3.01
N LEU A 148 6.62 -11.07 3.55
CA LEU A 148 6.63 -10.54 4.91
C LEU A 148 5.63 -9.40 5.09
N SER A 149 5.49 -8.50 4.10
CA SER A 149 4.48 -7.43 4.14
C SER A 149 3.05 -7.99 4.14
N ILE A 150 2.81 -9.08 3.40
CA ILE A 150 1.53 -9.78 3.37
C ILE A 150 1.25 -10.47 4.70
N PHE A 151 2.25 -11.15 5.27
CA PHE A 151 2.19 -11.74 6.59
C PHE A 151 1.82 -10.70 7.65
N LEU A 152 2.58 -9.60 7.73
CA LEU A 152 2.40 -8.55 8.73
C LEU A 152 1.06 -7.83 8.54
N GLY A 153 0.66 -7.53 7.31
CA GLY A 153 -0.64 -6.91 7.01
C GLY A 153 -1.82 -7.78 7.46
N SER A 154 -1.84 -9.06 7.06
CA SER A 154 -2.86 -10.02 7.48
C SER A 154 -2.86 -10.23 9.00
N PHE A 155 -1.68 -10.35 9.60
CA PHE A 155 -1.52 -10.48 11.05
C PHE A 155 -2.07 -9.27 11.80
N TRP A 156 -1.71 -8.05 11.40
CA TRP A 156 -2.16 -6.84 12.07
C TRP A 156 -3.66 -6.57 11.89
N ILE A 157 -4.26 -6.89 10.73
CA ILE A 157 -5.72 -6.85 10.58
C ILE A 157 -6.39 -7.85 11.50
N ALA A 158 -5.88 -9.09 11.58
CA ALA A 158 -6.41 -10.12 12.46
C ALA A 158 -6.37 -9.69 13.94
N ARG A 159 -5.24 -9.11 14.36
CA ARG A 159 -5.07 -8.55 15.70
C ARG A 159 -6.02 -7.38 15.96
N TYR A 160 -6.13 -6.44 15.02
CA TYR A 160 -7.01 -5.29 15.14
C TYR A 160 -8.49 -5.71 15.21
N ALA A 161 -8.91 -6.68 14.39
CA ALA A 161 -10.24 -7.27 14.47
C ALA A 161 -10.51 -7.90 15.85
N GLY A 162 -9.57 -8.70 16.38
CA GLY A 162 -9.67 -9.29 17.71
C GLY A 162 -9.80 -8.26 18.83
N LEU A 163 -9.04 -7.16 18.77
CA LEU A 163 -9.14 -6.05 19.74
C LEU A 163 -10.53 -5.43 19.80
N HIS A 164 -11.30 -5.48 18.71
CA HIS A 164 -12.67 -4.98 18.63
C HIS A 164 -13.73 -6.09 18.74
N GLY A 165 -13.36 -7.28 19.22
CA GLY A 165 -14.28 -8.40 19.46
C GLY A 165 -14.84 -9.01 18.16
N LEU A 166 -14.12 -8.87 17.06
CA LEU A 166 -14.43 -9.54 15.79
C LEU A 166 -13.50 -10.73 15.56
N THR A 167 -13.87 -11.56 14.59
CA THR A 167 -13.09 -12.74 14.22
C THR A 167 -11.71 -12.36 13.65
N PRO A 168 -10.60 -12.95 14.14
CA PRO A 168 -9.26 -12.73 13.57
C PRO A 168 -9.15 -13.17 12.10
N TRP A 169 -10.07 -14.01 11.61
CA TRP A 169 -10.15 -14.44 10.22
C TRP A 169 -10.35 -13.28 9.23
N LEU A 170 -10.80 -12.11 9.70
CA LEU A 170 -10.80 -10.89 8.89
C LEU A 170 -9.41 -10.50 8.38
N GLY A 171 -8.32 -11.01 8.97
CA GLY A 171 -6.97 -10.84 8.44
C GLY A 171 -6.80 -11.34 7.00
N LEU A 172 -7.57 -12.36 6.57
CA LEU A 172 -7.56 -12.84 5.18
C LEU A 172 -8.01 -11.77 4.18
N ALA A 173 -8.83 -10.80 4.62
CA ALA A 173 -9.29 -9.70 3.77
C ALA A 173 -8.13 -8.80 3.30
N PHE A 174 -6.94 -8.88 3.91
CA PHE A 174 -5.76 -8.17 3.42
C PHE A 174 -5.39 -8.59 1.98
N LEU A 175 -5.64 -9.85 1.61
CA LEU A 175 -5.39 -10.34 0.25
C LEU A 175 -6.30 -9.70 -0.80
N LEU A 176 -7.43 -9.12 -0.39
CA LEU A 176 -8.38 -8.44 -1.27
C LEU A 176 -8.09 -6.94 -1.41
N VAL A 177 -7.09 -6.42 -0.71
CA VAL A 177 -6.72 -5.01 -0.81
C VAL A 177 -6.12 -4.74 -2.20
N PRO A 178 -6.57 -3.71 -2.94
CA PRO A 178 -6.11 -3.46 -4.31
C PRO A 178 -4.59 -3.41 -4.49
N ALA A 179 -3.87 -2.68 -3.63
CA ALA A 179 -2.40 -2.65 -3.65
C ALA A 179 -1.75 -4.02 -3.44
N VAL A 180 -2.34 -4.87 -2.59
CA VAL A 180 -1.82 -6.20 -2.29
C VAL A 180 -2.01 -7.12 -3.49
N LEU A 181 -3.18 -7.12 -4.11
CA LEU A 181 -3.43 -7.84 -5.36
C LEU A 181 -2.44 -7.42 -6.46
N VAL A 182 -2.29 -6.12 -6.72
CA VAL A 182 -1.35 -5.64 -7.73
C VAL A 182 0.09 -6.04 -7.39
N THR A 183 0.48 -6.03 -6.12
CA THR A 183 1.82 -6.47 -5.70
C THR A 183 2.02 -7.99 -5.88
N ILE A 184 0.99 -8.80 -5.63
CA ILE A 184 1.05 -10.25 -5.87
C ILE A 184 1.28 -10.54 -7.37
N ASP A 185 0.65 -9.76 -8.25
CA ASP A 185 0.73 -9.93 -9.70
C ASP A 185 1.99 -9.32 -10.34
N ARG A 186 2.46 -8.17 -9.82
CA ARG A 186 3.47 -7.33 -10.49
C ARG A 186 4.66 -6.93 -9.61
N LEU A 187 4.79 -7.49 -8.40
CA LEU A 187 5.87 -7.22 -7.44
C LEU A 187 6.15 -5.71 -7.20
N THR A 188 5.10 -4.89 -7.17
CA THR A 188 5.23 -3.48 -6.79
C THR A 188 5.48 -3.30 -5.29
N VAL A 189 5.85 -2.10 -4.85
CA VAL A 189 6.12 -1.78 -3.43
C VAL A 189 4.85 -1.58 -2.59
N ASP A 190 3.67 -1.64 -3.21
CA ASP A 190 2.45 -1.04 -2.67
C ASP A 190 1.84 -1.83 -1.50
N SER A 191 2.04 -3.15 -1.46
CA SER A 191 1.64 -3.98 -0.31
C SER A 191 2.33 -3.56 0.98
N VAL A 192 3.57 -3.05 0.90
CA VAL A 192 4.32 -2.59 2.07
C VAL A 192 3.66 -1.34 2.66
N LEU A 193 3.26 -0.38 1.83
CA LEU A 193 2.55 0.80 2.31
C LEU A 193 1.17 0.41 2.87
N ALA A 194 0.44 -0.49 2.21
CA ALA A 194 -0.84 -0.98 2.72
C ALA A 194 -0.67 -1.65 4.10
N CYS A 195 0.35 -2.49 4.26
CA CYS A 195 0.72 -3.10 5.54
C CYS A 195 1.01 -2.05 6.61
N LEU A 196 1.80 -1.02 6.28
CA LEU A 196 2.10 0.10 7.18
C LEU A 196 0.85 0.91 7.55
N CYS A 197 -0.13 1.08 6.67
CA CYS A 197 -1.41 1.70 7.01
C CYS A 197 -2.22 0.88 8.04
N VAL A 198 -2.17 -0.45 7.97
CA VAL A 198 -2.75 -1.32 9.02
C VAL A 198 -1.99 -1.14 10.33
N GLY A 199 -0.66 -1.20 10.28
CA GLY A 199 0.21 -1.01 11.44
C GLY A 199 0.00 0.35 12.11
N PHE A 200 -0.22 1.40 11.30
CA PHE A 200 -0.55 2.75 11.79
C PHE A 200 -1.79 2.74 12.67
N ILE A 201 -2.91 2.19 12.20
CA ILE A 201 -4.15 2.13 12.99
C ILE A 201 -3.97 1.26 14.24
N LEU A 202 -3.37 0.08 14.10
CA LEU A 202 -3.16 -0.83 15.22
C LEU A 202 -2.29 -0.21 16.33
N PHE A 203 -1.14 0.37 15.97
CA PHE A 203 -0.22 0.96 16.95
C PHE A 203 -0.68 2.30 17.48
N LEU A 204 -1.51 3.04 16.73
CA LEU A 204 -2.14 4.23 17.26
C LEU A 204 -3.03 3.91 18.47
N GLU A 205 -3.73 2.78 18.47
CA GLU A 205 -4.59 2.34 19.57
C GLU A 205 -3.84 1.57 20.67
N THR A 206 -2.86 0.74 20.29
CA THR A 206 -2.21 -0.20 21.23
C THR A 206 -0.88 0.30 21.80
N ALA A 207 -0.11 1.07 21.02
CA ALA A 207 1.25 1.48 21.39
C ALA A 207 1.68 2.77 20.65
N PRO A 208 1.12 3.94 21.00
CA PRO A 208 1.36 5.22 20.30
C PRO A 208 2.73 5.84 20.63
N GLY A 209 3.78 5.00 20.62
CA GLY A 209 5.18 5.34 20.88
C GLY A 209 6.08 4.90 19.73
N TRP A 210 7.15 4.17 20.04
CA TRP A 210 8.17 3.79 19.05
C TRP A 210 7.66 2.91 17.88
N PRO A 211 6.70 1.96 18.04
CA PRO A 211 6.23 1.16 16.90
C PRO A 211 5.51 2.03 15.85
N LEU A 212 4.69 2.98 16.32
CA LEU A 212 4.04 3.96 15.46
C LEU A 212 5.06 4.87 14.77
N TYR A 213 6.11 5.29 15.49
CA TYR A 213 7.19 6.09 14.91
C TYR A 213 7.91 5.34 13.78
N VAL A 214 8.23 4.05 13.97
CA VAL A 214 8.85 3.21 12.93
C VAL A 214 7.95 3.09 11.69
N VAL A 215 6.64 2.89 11.88
CA VAL A 215 5.68 2.84 10.77
C VAL A 215 5.69 4.14 9.96
N LEU A 216 5.65 5.28 10.66
CA LEU A 216 5.62 6.61 10.03
C LEU A 216 6.96 7.03 9.43
N LEU A 217 8.07 6.49 9.92
CA LEU A 217 9.41 6.65 9.32
C LEU A 217 9.54 5.82 8.04
N ALA A 218 9.00 4.60 8.04
CA ALA A 218 9.09 3.69 6.90
C ALA A 218 8.17 4.12 5.74
N ALA A 219 6.96 4.60 6.02
CA ALA A 219 5.95 4.86 4.99
C ALA A 219 6.43 5.80 3.84
N PRO A 220 7.06 6.96 4.12
CA PRO A 220 7.61 7.83 3.08
C PRO A 220 8.67 7.19 2.17
N LEU A 221 9.43 6.21 2.69
CA LEU A 221 10.47 5.52 1.93
C LEU A 221 9.91 4.42 1.02
N VAL A 222 8.68 3.96 1.27
CA VAL A 222 7.98 3.00 0.38
C VAL A 222 7.41 3.73 -0.83
N ARG A 223 6.75 4.86 -0.58
CA ARG A 223 6.07 5.63 -1.62
C ARG A 223 5.94 7.07 -1.17
N ASP A 224 5.94 8.00 -2.13
CA ASP A 224 5.77 9.43 -1.89
C ASP A 224 4.48 9.74 -1.11
N THR A 225 3.41 8.98 -1.37
CA THR A 225 2.13 9.09 -0.66
C THR A 225 2.22 8.66 0.81
N GLY A 226 3.27 7.98 1.24
CA GLY A 226 3.56 7.71 2.65
C GLY A 226 3.84 8.97 3.46
N LEU A 227 4.33 10.05 2.83
CA LEU A 227 4.44 11.37 3.48
C LEU A 227 3.07 11.92 3.88
N VAL A 228 2.01 11.58 3.15
CA VAL A 228 0.63 12.02 3.45
C VAL A 228 0.14 11.40 4.75
N LEU A 229 0.49 10.13 5.01
CA LEU A 229 0.18 9.46 6.27
C LEU A 229 0.88 10.14 7.45
N LEU A 230 2.19 10.41 7.30
CA LEU A 230 2.99 11.12 8.31
C LEU A 230 2.47 12.55 8.55
N ALA A 231 2.27 13.32 7.49
CA ALA A 231 1.77 14.69 7.57
C ALA A 231 0.37 14.74 8.18
N GLY A 232 -0.51 13.79 7.85
CA GLY A 232 -1.83 13.68 8.45
C GLY A 232 -1.77 13.46 9.97
N TYR A 233 -0.89 12.58 10.43
CA TYR A 233 -0.73 12.30 11.87
C TYR A 233 -0.08 13.48 12.62
N VAL A 234 1.00 14.05 12.08
CA VAL A 234 1.62 15.26 12.63
C VAL A 234 0.61 16.41 12.68
N GLY A 235 -0.20 16.57 11.62
CA GLY A 235 -1.30 17.53 11.56
C GLY A 235 -2.31 17.32 12.69
N THR A 236 -2.71 16.08 12.99
CA THR A 236 -3.53 15.80 14.18
C THR A 236 -2.84 16.27 15.46
N LEU A 237 -1.57 15.92 15.67
CA LEU A 237 -0.86 16.32 16.89
C LEU A 237 -0.76 17.85 17.05
N VAL A 238 -0.58 18.58 15.95
CA VAL A 238 -0.58 20.05 15.94
C VAL A 238 -1.97 20.60 16.28
N LEU A 239 -3.03 20.06 15.68
CA LEU A 239 -4.42 20.45 15.98
C LEU A 239 -4.81 20.15 17.44
N GLU A 240 -4.29 19.06 18.00
CA GLU A 240 -4.41 18.71 19.42
C GLU A 240 -3.47 19.51 20.35
N ARG A 241 -2.69 20.46 19.82
CA ARG A 241 -1.71 21.29 20.53
C ARG A 241 -0.61 20.47 21.24
N ARG A 242 -0.30 19.26 20.74
CA ARG A 242 0.74 18.37 21.25
C ARG A 242 2.07 18.60 20.55
N PHE A 243 2.58 19.82 20.62
CA PHE A 243 3.74 20.26 19.82
C PHE A 243 5.01 19.44 20.06
N GLY A 244 5.31 19.02 21.30
CA GLY A 244 6.48 18.19 21.58
C GLY A 244 6.44 16.84 20.86
N ARG A 245 5.27 16.19 20.82
CA ARG A 245 5.09 14.95 20.05
C ARG A 245 5.10 15.23 18.55
N ALA A 246 4.46 16.31 18.11
CA ALA A 246 4.48 16.69 16.70
C ALA A 246 5.93 16.87 16.20
N ALA A 247 6.75 17.61 16.94
CA ALA A 247 8.16 17.82 16.63
C ALA A 247 8.95 16.50 16.56
N LEU A 248 8.77 15.61 17.55
CA LEU A 248 9.40 14.29 17.52
C LEU A 248 8.98 13.49 16.29
N PHE A 249 7.68 13.36 16.00
CA PHE A 249 7.20 12.58 14.87
C PHE A 249 7.55 13.22 13.51
N SER A 250 7.70 14.54 13.42
CA SER A 250 8.21 15.20 12.21
C SER A 250 9.63 14.73 11.84
N THR A 251 10.45 14.30 12.82
CA THR A 251 11.78 13.75 12.53
C THR A 251 11.73 12.43 11.76
N ALA A 252 10.59 11.74 11.73
CA ALA A 252 10.39 10.54 10.91
C ALA A 252 10.49 10.83 9.40
N ALA A 253 10.34 12.09 8.96
CA ALA A 253 10.53 12.48 7.57
C ALA A 253 12.02 12.56 7.17
N LEU A 254 12.95 12.67 8.13
CA LEU A 254 14.36 12.96 7.85
C LEU A 254 15.00 11.94 6.92
N PRO A 255 14.85 10.60 7.11
CA PRO A 255 15.45 9.64 6.20
C PRO A 255 14.97 9.80 4.75
N ALA A 256 13.67 10.06 4.55
CA ALA A 256 13.11 10.28 3.23
C ALA A 256 13.60 11.59 2.60
N ILE A 257 13.66 12.68 3.37
CA ILE A 257 14.18 13.97 2.88
C ILE A 257 15.66 13.83 2.46
N VAL A 258 16.48 13.20 3.31
CA VAL A 258 17.90 12.96 3.01
C VAL A 258 18.04 12.10 1.75
N TRP A 259 17.25 11.04 1.64
CA TRP A 259 17.29 10.16 0.48
C TRP A 259 16.84 10.85 -0.82
N VAL A 260 15.72 11.57 -0.79
CA VAL A 260 15.22 12.36 -1.93
C VAL A 260 16.25 13.42 -2.34
N GLY A 261 16.89 14.08 -1.38
CA GLY A 261 17.99 15.01 -1.63
C GLY A 261 19.15 14.33 -2.35
N LEU A 262 19.58 13.15 -1.88
CA LEU A 262 20.65 12.37 -2.50
C LEU A 262 20.30 11.97 -3.95
N VAL A 263 19.12 11.39 -4.16
CA VAL A 263 18.63 11.01 -5.50
C VAL A 263 18.57 12.23 -6.42
N SER A 264 18.15 13.38 -5.89
CA SER A 264 18.04 14.62 -6.65
C SER A 264 19.38 15.15 -7.16
N THR A 265 20.49 14.85 -6.47
CA THR A 265 21.85 15.19 -6.92
C THR A 265 22.40 14.26 -8.00
N ARG A 266 21.80 13.07 -8.18
CA ARG A 266 22.30 12.00 -9.06
C ARG A 266 21.44 11.76 -10.31
N THR A 267 20.22 12.30 -10.33
CA THR A 267 19.25 12.06 -11.40
C THR A 267 18.84 13.37 -12.08
N ALA A 268 18.37 13.30 -13.33
CA ALA A 268 17.79 14.47 -13.99
C ALA A 268 16.47 14.91 -13.31
N PRO A 269 16.10 16.21 -13.33
CA PRO A 269 14.80 16.68 -12.87
C PRO A 269 13.65 16.02 -13.63
N THR A 270 12.57 15.73 -12.90
CA THR A 270 11.34 15.17 -13.47
C THR A 270 10.44 16.29 -14.01
N GLN A 271 9.86 16.12 -15.20
CA GLN A 271 8.89 17.06 -15.79
C GLN A 271 7.41 16.71 -15.49
N LEU A 272 7.15 15.75 -14.60
CA LEU A 272 5.79 15.32 -14.26
C LEU A 272 5.07 16.35 -13.39
N THR A 273 4.01 16.94 -13.92
CA THR A 273 3.06 17.75 -13.14
C THR A 273 1.99 16.83 -12.56
N LEU A 274 2.19 16.38 -11.32
CA LEU A 274 1.34 15.36 -10.67
C LEU A 274 -0.06 15.87 -10.26
N THR A 275 -0.20 17.18 -10.05
CA THR A 275 -1.38 17.81 -9.45
C THR A 275 -1.96 18.90 -10.32
N SER A 276 -3.29 18.98 -10.37
CA SER A 276 -4.01 20.11 -10.96
C SER A 276 -4.37 21.14 -9.90
N LEU A 277 -4.58 22.39 -10.32
CA LEU A 277 -5.23 23.41 -9.50
C LEU A 277 -6.74 23.13 -9.34
N TRP A 278 -7.34 22.37 -10.28
CA TRP A 278 -8.75 22.01 -10.24
C TRP A 278 -8.96 20.66 -9.57
N PRO A 279 -9.65 20.61 -8.41
CA PRO A 279 -9.99 19.34 -7.79
C PRO A 279 -10.95 18.56 -8.69
N LEU A 280 -10.82 17.24 -8.65
CA LEU A 280 -11.61 16.24 -9.36
C LEU A 280 -11.52 16.30 -10.89
N ALA A 281 -10.62 17.11 -11.47
CA ALA A 281 -10.49 17.24 -12.91
C ALA A 281 -10.20 15.88 -13.59
N GLY A 282 -9.18 15.15 -13.12
CA GLY A 282 -8.81 13.85 -13.69
C GLY A 282 -9.87 12.78 -13.46
N TYR A 283 -10.51 12.81 -12.29
CA TYR A 283 -11.64 11.94 -11.96
C TYR A 283 -12.83 12.18 -12.91
N ALA A 284 -13.21 13.45 -13.12
CA ALA A 284 -14.28 13.83 -14.04
C ALA A 284 -13.93 13.46 -15.49
N GLN A 285 -12.69 13.72 -15.91
CA GLN A 285 -12.21 13.37 -17.24
C GLN A 285 -12.34 11.86 -17.50
N ARG A 286 -11.98 11.02 -16.53
CA ARG A 286 -12.06 9.56 -16.68
C ARG A 286 -13.50 9.02 -16.72
N ILE A 287 -14.44 9.70 -16.08
CA ILE A 287 -15.87 9.37 -16.17
C ILE A 287 -16.43 9.75 -17.53
N LEU A 288 -16.07 10.94 -18.03
CA LEU A 288 -16.56 11.49 -19.29
C LEU A 288 -15.91 10.83 -20.52
N HIS A 289 -14.69 10.32 -20.37
CA HIS A 289 -13.93 9.66 -21.44
C HIS A 289 -13.50 8.27 -20.98
N PRO A 290 -14.37 7.25 -21.13
CA PRO A 290 -14.05 5.88 -20.76
C PRO A 290 -12.87 5.35 -21.57
N TYR A 291 -12.04 4.52 -20.93
CA TYR A 291 -10.89 3.93 -21.61
C TYR A 291 -11.34 2.97 -22.72
N PRO A 292 -10.86 3.14 -23.97
CA PRO A 292 -11.25 2.29 -25.08
C PRO A 292 -10.48 0.96 -25.02
N TYR A 293 -11.05 -0.05 -24.35
CA TYR A 293 -10.44 -1.38 -24.27
C TYR A 293 -10.44 -2.09 -25.64
N PRO A 294 -9.26 -2.47 -26.18
CA PRO A 294 -9.15 -3.24 -27.41
C PRO A 294 -9.42 -4.74 -27.16
N LEU A 295 -10.57 -5.06 -26.58
CA LEU A 295 -10.99 -6.41 -26.18
C LEU A 295 -12.30 -6.80 -26.87
N ALA A 296 -12.64 -8.09 -26.85
CA ALA A 296 -13.94 -8.55 -27.33
C ALA A 296 -15.08 -7.84 -26.58
N ALA A 297 -16.16 -7.50 -27.29
CA ALA A 297 -17.27 -6.69 -26.79
C ALA A 297 -17.79 -7.07 -25.38
N PRO A 298 -18.07 -8.34 -25.04
CA PRO A 298 -18.55 -8.69 -23.69
C PRO A 298 -17.49 -8.45 -22.59
N ILE A 299 -16.21 -8.66 -22.90
CA ILE A 299 -15.10 -8.43 -21.95
C ILE A 299 -14.87 -6.93 -21.78
N ALA A 300 -14.89 -6.17 -22.88
CA ALA A 300 -14.78 -4.72 -22.85
C ALA A 300 -15.94 -4.08 -22.07
N PHE A 301 -17.17 -4.59 -22.25
CA PHE A 301 -18.34 -4.16 -21.47
C PHE A 301 -18.16 -4.42 -19.98
N ALA A 302 -17.76 -5.64 -19.60
CA ALA A 302 -17.51 -5.99 -18.21
C ALA A 302 -16.39 -5.14 -17.59
N ALA A 303 -15.29 -4.91 -18.32
CA ALA A 303 -14.19 -4.06 -17.87
C ALA A 303 -14.65 -2.61 -17.63
N ASN A 304 -15.42 -2.04 -18.56
CA ASN A 304 -15.98 -0.69 -18.41
C ASN A 304 -16.96 -0.60 -17.23
N LEU A 305 -17.84 -1.59 -17.04
CA LEU A 305 -18.76 -1.62 -15.91
C LEU A 305 -18.00 -1.65 -14.57
N LEU A 306 -16.96 -2.47 -14.48
CA LEU A 306 -16.11 -2.57 -13.29
C LEU A 306 -15.24 -1.33 -13.07
N ASP A 307 -14.81 -0.63 -14.14
CA ASP A 307 -14.16 0.67 -14.03
C ASP A 307 -15.11 1.70 -13.40
N TYR A 308 -16.35 1.79 -13.89
CA TYR A 308 -17.34 2.70 -13.31
C TYR A 308 -17.66 2.36 -11.85
N ALA A 309 -17.76 1.08 -11.51
CA ALA A 309 -17.89 0.65 -10.13
C ALA A 309 -16.71 1.12 -9.27
N SER A 310 -15.48 0.97 -9.79
CA SER A 310 -14.25 1.39 -9.10
C SER A 310 -14.20 2.91 -8.91
N LEU A 311 -14.55 3.68 -9.94
CA LEU A 311 -14.65 5.14 -9.87
C LEU A 311 -15.71 5.57 -8.85
N ALA A 312 -16.90 4.96 -8.87
CA ALA A 312 -17.92 5.19 -7.86
C ALA A 312 -17.42 4.87 -6.44
N GLY A 313 -16.62 3.81 -6.28
CA GLY A 313 -15.93 3.49 -5.03
C GLY A 313 -15.01 4.62 -4.55
N ILE A 314 -14.19 5.18 -5.45
CA ILE A 314 -13.30 6.31 -5.13
C ILE A 314 -14.10 7.57 -4.76
N GLY A 315 -15.13 7.91 -5.53
CA GLY A 315 -16.02 9.03 -5.21
C GLY A 315 -16.68 8.86 -3.84
N LEU A 316 -17.17 7.65 -3.54
CA LEU A 316 -17.74 7.31 -2.24
C LEU A 316 -16.70 7.39 -1.11
N ALA A 317 -15.44 7.03 -1.37
CA ALA A 317 -14.35 7.17 -0.39
C ALA A 317 -14.12 8.64 -0.01
N ILE A 318 -14.08 9.53 -1.00
CA ILE A 318 -13.93 10.99 -0.78
C ILE A 318 -15.12 11.52 0.02
N VAL A 319 -16.35 11.12 -0.33
CA VAL A 319 -17.56 11.50 0.41
C VAL A 319 -17.49 11.02 1.87
N TRP A 320 -17.13 9.76 2.11
CA TRP A 320 -16.98 9.24 3.47
C TRP A 320 -15.91 9.97 4.27
N ALA A 321 -14.78 10.33 3.65
CA ALA A 321 -13.73 11.10 4.31
C ALA A 321 -14.28 12.44 4.83
N VAL A 322 -15.08 13.15 4.03
CA VAL A 322 -15.73 14.41 4.42
C VAL A 322 -16.79 14.19 5.50
N ILE A 323 -17.60 13.12 5.39
CA ILE A 323 -18.62 12.77 6.40
C ILE A 323 -17.99 12.41 7.76
N LEU A 324 -16.72 11.99 7.81
CA LEU A 324 -16.02 11.71 9.06
C LEU A 324 -15.53 12.97 9.79
N VAL A 325 -15.55 14.14 9.14
CA VAL A 325 -15.09 15.43 9.70
C VAL A 325 -15.97 15.95 10.84
N PRO A 326 -17.32 15.94 10.76
CA PRO A 326 -18.16 16.57 11.77
C PRO A 326 -18.14 15.77 13.08
N GLY A 327 -17.39 16.27 14.06
CA GLY A 327 -17.38 15.76 15.43
C GLY A 327 -16.39 16.56 16.30
N LYS A 328 -16.71 16.74 17.59
CA LYS A 328 -15.87 17.53 18.54
C LYS A 328 -14.47 16.94 18.81
N LYS A 329 -14.09 15.84 18.15
CA LYS A 329 -12.78 15.20 18.19
C LYS A 329 -12.49 14.59 16.82
N ALA A 330 -11.96 15.38 15.88
CA ALA A 330 -11.32 14.80 14.69
C ALA A 330 -10.17 13.90 15.20
N GLY A 331 -10.39 12.59 15.18
CA GLY A 331 -9.45 11.63 15.76
C GLY A 331 -8.15 11.58 14.95
N ALA A 332 -7.11 11.02 15.55
CA ALA A 332 -5.80 10.84 14.92
C ALA A 332 -5.79 10.01 13.62
N VAL A 333 -6.91 9.35 13.28
CA VAL A 333 -7.09 8.66 11.98
C VAL A 333 -7.87 9.51 10.97
N THR A 334 -8.73 10.43 11.41
CA THR A 334 -9.58 11.23 10.51
C THR A 334 -8.75 12.18 9.65
N ILE A 335 -7.76 12.86 10.22
CA ILE A 335 -6.91 13.80 9.46
C ILE A 335 -6.08 13.09 8.38
N PRO A 336 -5.40 11.96 8.65
CA PRO A 336 -4.79 11.15 7.58
C PRO A 336 -5.76 10.75 6.47
N ILE A 337 -6.98 10.30 6.81
CA ILE A 337 -8.01 9.94 5.81
C ILE A 337 -8.36 11.15 4.93
N LEU A 338 -8.54 12.34 5.53
CA LEU A 338 -8.80 13.57 4.78
C LEU A 338 -7.62 13.97 3.90
N ALA A 339 -6.39 13.84 4.39
CA ALA A 339 -5.21 14.14 3.61
C ALA A 339 -5.11 13.23 2.37
N PHE A 340 -5.39 11.94 2.52
CA PHE A 340 -5.47 11.03 1.37
C PHE A 340 -6.65 11.32 0.45
N ALA A 341 -7.80 11.73 0.98
CA ALA A 341 -8.94 12.15 0.16
C ALA A 341 -8.64 13.43 -0.64
N ALA A 342 -7.89 14.38 -0.06
CA ALA A 342 -7.39 15.54 -0.77
C ALA A 342 -6.44 15.12 -1.90
N VAL A 343 -5.48 14.23 -1.63
CA VAL A 343 -4.62 13.67 -2.69
C VAL A 343 -5.44 13.02 -3.79
N ALA A 344 -6.44 12.21 -3.46
CA ALA A 344 -7.33 11.60 -4.44
C ALA A 344 -8.09 12.64 -5.28
N ALA A 345 -8.56 13.73 -4.64
CA ALA A 345 -9.28 14.79 -5.31
C ALA A 345 -8.38 15.60 -6.26
N PHE A 346 -7.13 15.88 -5.89
CA PHE A 346 -6.22 16.69 -6.72
C PHE A 346 -5.37 15.88 -7.71
N LEU A 347 -5.55 14.55 -7.75
CA LEU A 347 -4.84 13.65 -8.64
C LEU A 347 -5.29 13.85 -10.10
N ASN A 348 -4.41 14.37 -10.95
CA ASN A 348 -4.76 14.71 -12.33
C ASN A 348 -3.88 14.07 -13.41
N LEU A 349 -3.00 13.13 -13.04
CA LEU A 349 -2.21 12.41 -14.02
C LEU A 349 -3.09 11.45 -14.83
N HIS A 350 -3.15 11.68 -16.13
CA HIS A 350 -3.85 10.81 -17.09
C HIS A 350 -3.42 9.35 -16.94
N GLU A 351 -2.10 9.11 -16.86
CA GLU A 351 -1.50 7.78 -16.68
C GLU A 351 -2.02 7.01 -15.46
N ILE A 352 -2.41 7.71 -14.39
CA ILE A 352 -2.93 7.05 -13.19
C ILE A 352 -4.40 6.64 -13.38
N TRP A 353 -5.16 7.41 -14.15
CA TRP A 353 -6.58 7.18 -14.39
C TRP A 353 -6.87 6.21 -15.55
N ASP A 354 -5.90 6.01 -16.45
CA ASP A 354 -6.04 5.12 -17.60
C ASP A 354 -5.98 3.62 -17.25
N ASP A 355 -5.22 3.27 -16.22
CA ASP A 355 -5.04 1.89 -15.77
C ASP A 355 -5.73 1.63 -14.42
N ALA A 356 -6.58 0.61 -14.39
CA ALA A 356 -7.25 0.17 -13.17
C ALA A 356 -6.27 -0.21 -12.05
N TYR A 357 -5.13 -0.82 -12.38
CA TYR A 357 -4.11 -1.10 -11.37
C TYR A 357 -3.49 0.19 -10.83
N ALA A 358 -3.30 1.21 -11.66
CA ALA A 358 -2.67 2.46 -11.26
C ALA A 358 -3.50 3.21 -10.22
N PHE A 359 -4.74 3.63 -10.51
CA PHE A 359 -5.52 4.36 -9.51
C PHE A 359 -5.88 3.48 -8.29
N GLY A 360 -6.17 2.19 -8.50
CA GLY A 360 -6.57 1.27 -7.43
C GLY A 360 -5.48 1.09 -6.37
N ARG A 361 -4.22 0.90 -6.81
CA ARG A 361 -3.09 0.78 -5.88
C ARG A 361 -2.69 2.12 -5.26
N VAL A 362 -2.68 3.22 -6.03
CA VAL A 362 -2.29 4.56 -5.55
C VAL A 362 -3.21 5.01 -4.41
N LEU A 363 -4.52 4.78 -4.57
CA LEU A 363 -5.54 5.24 -3.63
C LEU A 363 -5.86 4.21 -2.53
N THR A 364 -5.15 3.09 -2.49
CA THR A 364 -5.35 2.06 -1.46
C THR A 364 -5.27 2.60 -0.03
N PRO A 365 -4.33 3.50 0.36
CA PRO A 365 -4.31 4.03 1.72
C PRO A 365 -5.64 4.68 2.14
N LEU A 366 -6.30 5.41 1.25
CA LEU A 366 -7.63 6.00 1.51
C LEU A 366 -8.67 4.89 1.74
N LEU A 367 -8.77 3.95 0.79
CA LEU A 367 -9.75 2.86 0.82
C LEU A 367 -9.59 1.98 2.07
N LEU A 368 -8.34 1.65 2.40
CA LEU A 368 -7.99 0.77 3.51
C LEU A 368 -8.21 1.44 4.86
N LEU A 369 -7.76 2.69 5.05
CA LEU A 369 -7.98 3.41 6.32
C LEU A 369 -9.47 3.62 6.60
N LEU A 370 -10.29 3.90 5.57
CA LEU A 370 -11.75 3.98 5.70
C LEU A 370 -12.36 2.64 6.15
N ALA A 371 -11.96 1.53 5.51
CA ALA A 371 -12.42 0.21 5.88
C ALA A 371 -12.02 -0.17 7.32
N LEU A 372 -10.82 0.19 7.77
CA LEU A 372 -10.33 -0.10 9.11
C LEU A 372 -11.00 0.76 10.20
N VAL A 373 -11.27 2.04 9.94
CA VAL A 373 -12.04 2.90 10.86
C VAL A 373 -13.49 2.44 11.00
N ALA A 374 -14.00 1.68 10.03
CA ALA A 374 -15.32 1.09 10.08
C ALA A 374 -15.48 0.02 11.17
N ILE A 375 -14.40 -0.72 11.47
CA ILE A 375 -14.40 -1.91 12.33
C ILE A 375 -14.92 -1.61 13.74
N PRO A 376 -14.34 -0.66 14.51
CA PRO A 376 -14.81 -0.39 15.87
C PRO A 376 -16.26 0.11 15.91
N LYS A 377 -16.66 0.82 14.85
CA LYS A 377 -18.00 1.42 14.72
C LYS A 377 -19.04 0.45 14.14
N ARG A 378 -18.62 -0.74 13.67
CA ARG A 378 -19.43 -1.70 12.90
C ARG A 378 -20.15 -1.06 11.70
N ARG A 379 -19.54 -0.03 11.10
CA ARG A 379 -20.10 0.72 9.96
C ARG A 379 -19.59 0.18 8.63
N TRP A 380 -19.94 -1.06 8.32
CA TRP A 380 -19.44 -1.81 7.17
C TRP A 380 -19.62 -1.11 5.81
N ALA A 381 -20.58 -0.18 5.69
CA ALA A 381 -20.74 0.68 4.52
C ALA A 381 -19.48 1.50 4.16
N MET A 382 -18.61 1.79 5.14
CA MET A 382 -17.33 2.49 4.90
C MET A 382 -16.27 1.60 4.24
N ALA A 383 -16.46 0.27 4.21
CA ALA A 383 -15.62 -0.65 3.45
C ALA A 383 -16.10 -0.82 2.00
N LEU A 384 -17.31 -0.33 1.66
CA LEU A 384 -17.87 -0.42 0.31
C LEU A 384 -16.96 0.18 -0.78
N PRO A 385 -16.29 1.34 -0.58
CA PRO A 385 -15.30 1.83 -1.54
C PRO A 385 -14.25 0.81 -1.96
N LEU A 386 -13.67 0.09 -0.98
CA LEU A 386 -12.67 -0.95 -1.23
C LEU A 386 -13.28 -2.11 -2.02
N LEU A 387 -14.48 -2.55 -1.62
CA LEU A 387 -15.20 -3.64 -2.29
C LEU A 387 -15.63 -3.30 -3.72
N LEU A 388 -15.84 -2.03 -4.05
CA LEU A 388 -16.18 -1.61 -5.41
C LEU A 388 -14.96 -1.57 -6.35
N VAL A 389 -13.77 -1.25 -5.82
CA VAL A 389 -12.52 -1.21 -6.59
C VAL A 389 -11.95 -2.61 -6.83
N THR A 390 -12.07 -3.50 -5.84
CA THR A 390 -11.42 -4.81 -5.83
C THR A 390 -11.77 -5.71 -7.03
N PRO A 391 -13.05 -5.87 -7.45
CA PRO A 391 -13.43 -6.75 -8.55
C PRO A 391 -12.75 -6.39 -9.87
N ARG A 392 -12.54 -5.10 -10.13
CA ARG A 392 -11.85 -4.64 -11.34
C ARG A 392 -10.39 -5.09 -11.37
N ILE A 393 -9.72 -5.05 -10.23
CA ILE A 393 -8.33 -5.53 -10.07
C ILE A 393 -8.29 -7.05 -10.23
N LEU A 394 -9.22 -7.78 -9.62
CA LEU A 394 -9.32 -9.23 -9.75
C LEU A 394 -9.57 -9.68 -11.21
N MET A 395 -10.34 -8.91 -11.99
CA MET A 395 -10.57 -9.22 -13.41
C MET A 395 -9.26 -9.33 -14.20
N GLN A 396 -8.22 -8.58 -13.84
CA GLN A 396 -6.91 -8.64 -14.51
C GLN A 396 -6.16 -9.96 -14.27
N PHE A 397 -6.53 -10.73 -13.25
CA PHE A 397 -5.99 -12.07 -13.02
C PHE A 397 -6.63 -13.12 -13.93
N ALA A 398 -7.78 -12.83 -14.55
CA ALA A 398 -8.55 -13.83 -15.29
C ALA A 398 -7.76 -14.51 -16.43
N PRO A 399 -6.98 -13.80 -17.28
CA PRO A 399 -6.20 -14.46 -18.33
C PRO A 399 -5.15 -15.43 -17.76
N GLN A 400 -4.44 -15.02 -16.71
CA GLN A 400 -3.43 -15.83 -16.05
C GLN A 400 -4.05 -17.05 -15.35
N ALA A 401 -5.18 -16.86 -14.67
CA ALA A 401 -5.89 -17.93 -14.00
C ALA A 401 -6.45 -18.95 -14.99
N LEU A 402 -7.02 -18.49 -16.11
CA LEU A 402 -7.53 -19.37 -17.17
C LEU A 402 -6.41 -20.22 -17.77
N HIS A 403 -5.22 -19.64 -17.99
CA HIS A 403 -4.10 -20.41 -18.53
C HIS A 403 -3.59 -21.46 -17.54
N VAL A 404 -3.43 -21.10 -16.25
CA VAL A 404 -3.09 -22.05 -15.18
C VAL A 404 -4.10 -23.18 -15.10
N VAL A 405 -5.40 -22.87 -15.07
CA VAL A 405 -6.46 -23.89 -15.00
C VAL A 405 -6.44 -24.81 -16.22
N LYS A 406 -6.30 -24.25 -17.43
CA LYS A 406 -6.19 -25.06 -18.66
C LYS A 406 -4.99 -26.00 -18.59
N ALA A 407 -3.82 -25.48 -18.22
CA ALA A 407 -2.59 -26.26 -18.15
C ALA A 407 -2.62 -27.36 -17.06
N MET A 408 -3.38 -27.16 -15.98
CA MET A 408 -3.61 -28.20 -14.95
C MET A 408 -4.56 -29.30 -15.41
N LEU A 409 -5.49 -29.01 -16.32
CA LEU A 409 -6.50 -29.96 -16.80
C LEU A 409 -6.06 -30.79 -18.00
N GLY A 410 -4.95 -30.45 -18.65
CA GLY A 410 -4.42 -31.12 -19.85
C GLY A 410 -4.78 -30.35 -21.11
#